data_AF-A0A760MTC1-F1
#
_entry.id   AF-A0A760MTC1-F1
#
_cell.length_a   1.000
_cell.length_b   1.000
_cell.length_c   1.000
_cell.angle_alpha   90.00
_cell.angle_beta   90.00
_cell.angle_gamma   90.00
#
_symmetry.space_group_name_H-M   'P 1'
#
loop_
_entity.id
_entity.type
_entity.pdbx_description
1 polymer ?
#
loop_
_entity_poly.entity_id
_entity_poly.type
_entity_poly.pdbx_seq_one_letter_code
_entity_poly.pdbx_strand_id
1 'polypeptide(L)'
;MFRTDIRGYYARISKSLLYEQLCRYVSSPVLRDLLHQFLHYSVEDGGEFHTPVRGIPRGSALSPLLAAFHLTETDNVFSRNRHVTYARYMDDFLILSPTRWHLRRAVRMLNR
;
A
#
# COMPACT_ATOMS: atom_id res chain seq x y z
N MET A 1 21.60 -8.18 1.66
CA MET A 1 20.39 -8.00 0.84
C MET A 1 19.22 -8.62 1.58
N PHE A 2 18.08 -7.94 1.61
CA PHE A 2 16.83 -8.45 2.14
C PHE A 2 15.75 -8.24 1.07
N ARG A 3 14.96 -9.28 0.80
CA ARG A 3 13.80 -9.23 -0.08
C ARG A 3 12.58 -9.67 0.71
N THR A 4 11.47 -8.97 0.57
CA THR A 4 10.19 -9.39 1.15
C THR A 4 9.05 -9.07 0.20
N ASP A 5 8.03 -9.90 0.27
CA ASP A 5 6.77 -9.77 -0.45
C ASP A 5 5.64 -9.74 0.59
N ILE A 6 4.70 -8.79 0.44
CA ILE A 6 3.56 -8.69 1.35
C ILE A 6 2.45 -9.62 0.86
N ARG A 7 2.40 -10.82 1.42
CA ARG A 7 1.33 -11.78 1.11
C ARG A 7 -0.06 -11.18 1.31
N GLY A 8 -0.85 -11.20 0.23
CA GLY A 8 -2.22 -10.70 0.24
C GLY A 8 -2.30 -9.18 0.45
N TYR A 9 -1.29 -8.43 0.00
CA TYR A 9 -1.18 -6.98 0.15
C TYR A 9 -2.50 -6.26 -0.12
N TYR A 10 -3.07 -6.44 -1.30
CA TYR A 10 -4.34 -5.82 -1.72
C TYR A 10 -5.51 -6.08 -0.78
N ALA A 11 -5.59 -7.25 -0.13
CA ALA A 11 -6.67 -7.59 0.78
C ALA A 11 -6.48 -7.01 2.20
N ARG A 12 -5.25 -6.59 2.53
CA ARG A 12 -4.88 -6.10 3.87
C ARG A 12 -4.86 -4.59 3.98
N ILE A 13 -4.92 -3.86 2.86
CA ILE A 13 -4.94 -2.40 2.83
C ILE A 13 -6.10 -1.86 3.68
N SER A 14 -5.81 -0.89 4.55
CA SER A 14 -6.84 -0.21 5.33
C SER A 14 -7.55 0.83 4.47
N LYS A 15 -8.86 0.66 4.27
CA LYS A 15 -9.70 1.58 3.46
C LYS A 15 -9.70 3.00 4.02
N SER A 16 -9.81 3.14 5.34
CA SER A 16 -9.81 4.46 6.01
C SER A 16 -8.47 5.17 5.85
N LEU A 17 -7.36 4.47 6.06
CA LEU A 17 -6.01 5.04 5.92
C LEU A 17 -5.74 5.46 4.47
N LEU A 18 -6.09 4.60 3.51
CA LEU A 18 -5.94 4.91 2.09
C LEU A 18 -6.80 6.11 1.67
N TYR A 19 -8.05 6.16 2.14
CA TYR A 19 -8.95 7.29 1.87
C TYR A 19 -8.42 8.61 2.44
N GLU A 20 -7.90 8.60 3.68
CA GLU A 20 -7.31 9.78 4.31
C GLU A 20 -6.08 10.27 3.53
N GLN A 21 -5.19 9.34 3.13
CA GLN A 21 -4.04 9.67 2.29
C GLN A 21 -4.48 10.32 0.97
N LEU A 22 -5.48 9.76 0.29
CA LEU A 22 -6.00 10.30 -0.97
C LEU A 22 -6.62 11.69 -0.81
N CYS A 23 -7.35 11.92 0.28
CA CYS A 23 -7.98 13.21 0.56
C CYS A 23 -6.98 14.35 0.71
N ARG A 24 -5.72 14.06 1.07
CA ARG A 24 -4.64 15.07 1.15
C ARG A 24 -4.23 15.59 -0.23
N TYR A 25 -4.39 14.80 -1.29
CA TYR A 25 -3.98 15.16 -2.66
C TYR A 25 -5.17 15.50 -3.57
N VAL A 26 -6.33 14.86 -3.35
CA VAL A 26 -7.55 15.08 -4.13
C VAL A 26 -8.41 16.09 -3.40
N SER A 27 -8.60 17.28 -3.96
CA SER A 27 -9.42 18.35 -3.36
C SER A 27 -10.89 18.32 -3.79
N SER A 28 -11.17 17.80 -4.99
CA SER A 28 -12.53 17.78 -5.55
C SER A 28 -13.46 16.87 -4.73
N PRO A 29 -14.61 17.39 -4.22
CA PRO A 29 -15.58 16.59 -3.48
C PRO A 29 -16.16 15.43 -4.30
N VAL A 30 -16.40 15.65 -5.59
CA VAL A 30 -16.94 14.62 -6.50
C VAL A 30 -15.98 13.45 -6.66
N LEU A 31 -14.68 13.74 -6.82
CA LEU A 31 -13.67 12.70 -6.93
C LEU A 31 -13.47 11.95 -5.61
N ARG A 32 -13.57 12.64 -4.47
CA ARG A 32 -13.54 11.99 -3.16
C ARG A 32 -14.70 11.02 -2.98
N ASP A 33 -15.91 11.41 -3.38
CA ASP A 33 -17.06 10.51 -3.32
C ASP A 33 -16.88 9.27 -4.21
N LEU A 34 -16.38 9.44 -5.43
CA LEU A 34 -16.06 8.32 -6.31
C LEU A 34 -14.99 7.39 -5.73
N LEU A 35 -13.94 7.93 -5.11
CA LEU A 35 -12.93 7.14 -4.42
C LEU A 35 -13.52 6.41 -3.20
N HIS A 36 -14.42 7.05 -2.47
CA HIS A 36 -15.11 6.41 -1.35
C HIS A 36 -15.97 5.23 -1.86
N GLN A 37 -16.78 5.43 -2.89
CA GLN A 37 -17.56 4.36 -3.52
C GLN A 37 -16.68 3.22 -4.03
N PHE A 38 -15.55 3.55 -4.66
CA PHE A 38 -14.57 2.56 -5.12
C PHE A 38 -14.01 1.70 -3.96
N LEU A 39 -13.67 2.33 -2.84
CA LEU A 39 -13.18 1.62 -1.66
C LEU A 39 -14.29 0.77 -1.01
N HIS A 40 -15.55 1.20 -1.08
CA HIS A 40 -16.71 0.51 -0.55
C HIS A 40 -17.43 -0.38 -1.58
N TYR A 41 -16.65 -1.06 -2.42
CA TYR A 41 -17.16 -2.03 -3.39
C TYR A 41 -17.79 -3.26 -2.74
N SER A 42 -18.75 -3.87 -3.45
CA SER A 42 -19.36 -5.14 -3.08
C SER A 42 -18.68 -6.30 -3.80
N VAL A 43 -18.57 -7.43 -3.10
CA VAL A 43 -18.12 -8.71 -3.64
C VAL A 43 -19.29 -9.68 -3.59
N GLU A 44 -19.48 -10.43 -4.66
CA GLU A 44 -20.38 -11.57 -4.70
C GLU A 44 -19.58 -12.84 -4.45
N ASP A 45 -20.03 -13.65 -3.48
CA ASP A 45 -19.50 -14.98 -3.23
C ASP A 45 -20.66 -15.95 -3.03
N GLY A 46 -20.83 -16.91 -3.95
CA GLY A 46 -21.90 -17.90 -3.87
C GLY A 46 -23.34 -17.34 -3.85
N GLY A 47 -23.56 -16.13 -4.38
CA GLY A 47 -24.85 -15.43 -4.36
C GLY A 47 -25.07 -14.51 -3.15
N GLU A 48 -24.13 -14.45 -2.20
CA GLU A 48 -24.15 -13.47 -1.12
C GLU A 48 -23.33 -12.23 -1.49
N PHE A 49 -23.94 -11.06 -1.37
CA PHE A 49 -23.27 -9.77 -1.56
C PHE A 49 -22.78 -9.25 -0.21
N HIS A 50 -21.49 -8.98 -0.11
CA HIS A 50 -20.91 -8.35 1.07
C HIS A 50 -19.87 -7.31 0.68
N THR A 51 -19.70 -6.30 1.54
CA THR A 51 -18.65 -5.30 1.39
C THR A 51 -17.46 -5.71 2.26
N PRO A 52 -16.27 -5.99 1.68
CA PRO A 52 -15.11 -6.35 2.46
C PRO A 52 -14.75 -5.26 3.48
N VAL A 53 -14.39 -5.63 4.71
CA VAL A 53 -14.00 -4.65 5.74
C VAL A 53 -12.65 -3.98 5.40
N ARG A 54 -11.76 -4.73 4.74
CA ARG A 54 -10.41 -4.28 4.34
C ARG A 54 -10.13 -4.66 2.89
N GLY A 55 -9.12 -4.01 2.34
CA GLY A 55 -8.60 -4.25 1.02
C GLY A 55 -9.28 -3.44 -0.08
N ILE A 56 -8.74 -3.57 -1.28
CA ILE A 56 -9.19 -2.91 -2.50
C ILE A 56 -9.51 -3.97 -3.57
N PRO A 57 -10.39 -3.67 -4.55
CA PRO A 57 -10.87 -4.67 -5.50
C PRO A 57 -9.76 -5.13 -6.44
N ARG A 58 -9.42 -6.42 -6.50
CA ARG A 58 -8.30 -6.90 -7.34
C ARG A 58 -8.54 -6.79 -8.84
N GLY A 59 -9.80 -6.67 -9.28
CA GLY A 59 -10.18 -6.63 -10.69
C GLY A 59 -10.24 -5.23 -11.31
N SER A 60 -9.94 -4.16 -10.56
CA SER A 60 -9.96 -2.80 -11.10
C SER A 60 -8.59 -2.33 -11.55
N ALA A 61 -8.55 -1.62 -12.68
CA ALA A 61 -7.37 -0.94 -13.18
C ALA A 61 -6.83 0.15 -12.23
N LEU A 62 -7.68 0.70 -11.34
CA LEU A 62 -7.24 1.70 -10.36
C LEU A 62 -6.53 1.06 -9.16
N SER A 63 -6.73 -0.23 -8.91
CA SER A 63 -6.21 -0.87 -7.71
C SER A 63 -4.69 -0.88 -7.62
N PRO A 64 -3.92 -1.21 -8.68
CA PRO A 64 -2.45 -1.12 -8.64
C PRO A 64 -1.94 0.29 -8.35
N LEU A 65 -2.61 1.31 -8.88
CA LEU A 65 -2.26 2.72 -8.63
C LEU A 65 -2.46 3.09 -7.16
N LEU A 66 -3.63 2.77 -6.60
CA LEU A 66 -3.95 3.08 -5.21
C LEU A 66 -3.11 2.27 -4.22
N ALA A 67 -2.84 1.00 -4.55
CA ALA A 67 -1.86 0.15 -3.86
C ALA A 67 -0.47 0.81 -3.83
N ALA A 68 0.04 1.22 -5.00
CA ALA A 68 1.35 1.86 -5.07
C ALA A 68 1.40 3.17 -4.28
N PHE A 69 0.33 3.98 -4.34
CA PHE A 69 0.18 5.23 -3.61
C PHE A 69 0.13 5.03 -2.08
N HIS A 70 -0.53 3.98 -1.60
CA HIS A 70 -0.60 3.68 -0.17
C HIS A 70 0.79 3.56 0.49
N LEU A 71 1.78 3.07 -0.27
CA LEU A 71 3.16 2.85 0.16
C LEU A 71 4.09 4.05 -0.04
N THR A 72 3.61 5.16 -0.60
CA THR A 72 4.44 6.34 -0.88
C THR A 72 5.08 6.94 0.38
N GLU A 73 4.38 6.93 1.51
CA GLU A 73 4.96 7.39 2.79
C GLU A 73 6.14 6.49 3.23
N THR A 74 6.01 5.19 3.06
CA THR A 74 7.09 4.22 3.33
C THR A 74 8.27 4.47 2.39
N ASP A 75 8.01 4.68 1.09
CA ASP A 75 9.03 5.02 0.10
C ASP A 75 9.79 6.31 0.49
N ASN A 76 9.06 7.33 0.98
CA ASN A 76 9.64 8.59 1.44
C ASN A 76 10.55 8.44 2.67
N VAL A 77 10.24 7.50 3.57
CA VAL A 77 11.09 7.19 4.72
C VAL A 77 12.38 6.50 4.28
N PHE A 78 12.29 5.54 3.36
CA PHE A 78 13.46 4.80 2.88
C PHE A 78 14.34 5.63 1.94
N SER A 79 13.76 6.49 1.10
CA SER A 79 14.52 7.37 0.19
C SER A 79 15.41 8.38 0.94
N ARG A 80 15.02 8.78 2.15
CA ARG A 80 15.80 9.66 3.03
C ARG A 80 16.93 8.93 3.77
N ASN A 81 16.95 7.59 3.77
CA ASN A 81 17.95 6.80 4.49
C ASN A 81 19.19 6.55 3.63
N ARG A 82 20.26 7.34 3.85
CA ARG A 82 21.52 7.22 3.09
C ARG A 82 22.30 5.92 3.34
N HIS A 83 21.94 5.13 4.34
CA HIS A 83 22.69 3.91 4.70
C HIS A 83 22.19 2.67 3.97
N VAL A 84 21.07 2.75 3.25
CA VAL A 84 20.47 1.62 2.55
C VAL A 84 20.05 2.03 1.14
N THR A 85 20.21 1.13 0.18
CA THR A 85 19.61 1.27 -1.16
C THR A 85 18.27 0.55 -1.13
N TYR A 86 17.22 1.26 -1.51
CA TYR A 86 15.84 0.77 -1.50
C TYR A 86 15.29 0.73 -2.93
N ALA A 87 14.66 -0.38 -3.29
CA ALA A 87 13.89 -0.51 -4.53
C ALA A 87 12.59 -1.27 -4.24
N ARG A 88 11.50 -0.87 -4.91
CA ARG A 88 10.18 -1.48 -4.77
C ARG A 88 9.54 -1.68 -6.13
N TYR A 89 8.88 -2.82 -6.30
CA TYR A 89 7.98 -3.06 -7.43
C TYR A 89 6.64 -3.58 -6.87
N MET A 90 5.62 -2.74 -6.87
CA MET A 90 4.32 -3.04 -6.22
C MET A 90 4.51 -3.44 -4.74
N ASP A 91 4.26 -4.70 -4.39
CA ASP A 91 4.42 -5.30 -3.06
C ASP A 91 5.74 -6.05 -2.85
N ASP A 92 6.60 -6.14 -3.87
CA ASP A 92 7.97 -6.64 -3.77
C ASP A 92 8.92 -5.53 -3.28
N PHE A 93 9.53 -5.73 -2.11
CA PHE A 93 10.51 -4.81 -1.52
C PHE A 93 11.93 -5.40 -1.59
N LEU A 94 12.89 -4.58 -2.01
CA LEU A 94 14.30 -4.90 -2.04
C LEU A 94 15.10 -3.87 -1.23
N ILE A 95 15.82 -4.34 -0.20
CA ILE A 95 16.69 -3.52 0.63
C ILE A 95 18.13 -4.04 0.56
N LEU A 96 19.04 -3.17 0.12
CA LEU A 96 20.48 -3.42 0.06
C LEU A 96 21.20 -2.54 1.09
N SER A 97 22.21 -3.10 1.72
CA SER A 97 23.02 -2.41 2.73
C SER A 97 24.41 -3.02 2.78
N PRO A 98 25.47 -2.21 2.91
CA PRO A 98 26.84 -2.72 3.10
C PRO A 98 27.01 -3.48 4.43
N THR A 99 26.27 -3.10 5.48
CA THR A 99 26.40 -3.72 6.81
C THR A 99 25.13 -4.47 7.22
N ARG A 100 25.31 -5.56 7.98
CA ARG A 100 24.21 -6.34 8.55
C ARG A 100 23.40 -5.53 9.59
N TRP A 101 24.04 -4.60 10.29
CA TRP A 101 23.37 -3.78 11.30
C TRP A 101 22.36 -2.81 10.68
N HIS A 102 22.76 -2.06 9.65
CA HIS A 102 21.85 -1.17 8.92
C HIS A 102 20.71 -1.95 8.25
N LEU A 103 20.99 -3.15 7.72
CA LEU A 103 19.98 -4.02 7.14
C LEU A 103 18.92 -4.43 8.16
N ARG A 104 19.32 -4.92 9.35
CA ARG A 104 18.39 -5.30 10.43
C ARG A 104 17.54 -4.12 10.91
N ARG A 105 18.14 -2.93 10.98
CA ARG A 105 17.42 -1.69 11.36
C ARG A 105 16.37 -1.33 10.31
N ALA A 106 16.71 -1.37 9.02
CA ALA A 106 15.79 -1.11 7.92
C ALA A 106 14.63 -2.12 7.87
N VAL A 107 14.91 -3.41 8.06
CA VAL A 107 13.86 -4.45 8.13
C VAL A 107 12.90 -4.21 9.29
N ARG A 108 13.41 -3.79 10.46
CA ARG A 108 12.55 -3.44 11.60
C ARG A 108 11.68 -2.22 11.34
N MET A 109 12.16 -1.26 10.55
CA MET A 109 11.37 -0.09 10.14
C MET A 109 10.25 -0.48 9.16
N LEU A 110 10.49 -1.44 8.26
CA LEU A 110 9.49 -1.92 7.30
C LEU A 110 8.33 -2.67 7.97
N ASN A 111 8.60 -3.38 9.07
CA ASN A 111 7.60 -4.19 9.79
C ASN A 111 6.80 -3.42 10.85
N ARG A 112 6.94 -2.09 10.92
CA ARG A 112 6.14 -1.24 11.81
C ARG A 112 4.86 -0.80 11.11
#